data_AF-A0AAP2RIG5-F1
#
_entry.id   AF-A0AAP2RIG5-F1
#
_cell.length_a   1.000
_cell.length_b   1.000
_cell.length_c   1.000
_cell.angle_alpha   90.00
_cell.angle_beta   90.00
_cell.angle_gamma   90.00
#
_symmetry.space_group_name_H-M   'P 1'
#
loop_
_entity.id
_entity.type
_entity.pdbx_description
1 polymer ?
#
loop_
_entity_poly.entity_id
_entity_poly.type
_entity_poly.pdbx_seq_one_letter_code
_entity_poly.pdbx_strand_id
1 'polypeptide(L)'
;MDRWKQKIADGEVLFGTHITNADMHNAEILGHCGYDYFWIDMEHTQITKHDVCDILLAARAVGPQLATFVRVPILDPAQVKPILEMGPTGIIFPMIFTKEDVELAIQSCCYPPKGIRG
;
A
#
# COMPACT_ATOMS: atom_id res chain seq x y z
N MET A 1 3.31 11.45 -15.03
CA MET A 1 3.07 11.60 -13.57
C MET A 1 1.85 10.77 -13.25
N ASP A 2 1.85 10.02 -12.15
CA ASP A 2 0.69 9.20 -11.76
C ASP A 2 -0.52 10.11 -11.48
N ARG A 3 -1.72 9.74 -11.93
CA ARG A 3 -2.94 10.56 -11.82
C ARG A 3 -3.18 11.06 -10.40
N TRP A 4 -3.04 10.18 -9.41
CA TRP A 4 -3.24 10.51 -8.00
C TRP A 4 -2.21 11.54 -7.49
N LYS A 5 -0.96 11.49 -7.95
CA LYS A 5 0.07 12.50 -7.60
C LYS A 5 -0.29 13.87 -8.14
N GLN A 6 -0.80 13.92 -9.37
CA GLN A 6 -1.23 15.17 -9.99
C GLN A 6 -2.41 15.78 -9.23
N LYS A 7 -3.44 14.98 -8.92
CA LYS A 7 -4.58 15.41 -8.10
C LYS A 7 -4.15 15.98 -6.74
N ILE A 8 -3.18 15.36 -6.05
CA ILE A 8 -2.62 15.91 -4.81
C ILE A 8 -1.96 17.26 -5.05
N ALA A 9 -1.14 17.39 -6.10
CA ALA A 9 -0.47 18.65 -6.43
C ALA A 9 -1.45 19.78 -6.76
N ASP A 10 -2.59 19.45 -7.35
CA ASP A 10 -3.66 20.38 -7.71
C ASP A 10 -4.61 20.69 -6.53
N GLY A 11 -4.40 20.07 -5.37
CA GLY A 11 -5.25 20.24 -4.18
C GLY A 11 -6.61 19.55 -4.27
N GLU A 12 -6.76 18.59 -5.18
CA GLU A 12 -7.99 17.80 -5.34
C GLU A 12 -8.11 16.69 -4.30
N VAL A 13 -9.36 16.30 -4.01
CA VAL A 13 -9.67 15.17 -3.14
C VAL A 13 -9.40 13.85 -3.89
N LEU A 14 -8.69 12.94 -3.22
CA LEU A 14 -8.57 11.54 -3.64
C LEU A 14 -9.69 10.71 -3.03
N PHE A 15 -10.38 9.94 -3.85
CA PHE A 15 -11.38 8.97 -3.41
C PHE A 15 -10.76 7.58 -3.39
N GLY A 16 -10.83 6.92 -2.24
CA GLY A 16 -10.31 5.57 -2.06
C GLY A 16 -11.14 4.72 -1.11
N THR A 17 -10.85 3.44 -1.10
CA THR A 17 -11.49 2.44 -0.24
C THR A 17 -10.48 1.40 0.22
N HIS A 18 -10.93 0.41 1.01
CA HIS A 18 -10.11 -0.69 1.45
C HIS A 18 -10.63 -2.04 0.99
N ILE A 19 -9.70 -2.98 0.85
CA ILE A 19 -9.97 -4.39 0.59
C ILE A 19 -9.74 -5.16 1.89
N THR A 20 -10.78 -5.83 2.38
CA THR A 20 -10.76 -6.61 3.63
C THR A 20 -10.94 -8.11 3.44
N ASN A 21 -11.06 -8.57 2.20
CA ASN A 21 -11.12 -9.98 1.84
C ASN A 21 -10.05 -10.30 0.77
N ALA A 22 -9.71 -11.58 0.63
CA ALA A 22 -8.63 -12.04 -0.25
C ALA A 22 -9.06 -12.17 -1.74
N ASP A 23 -10.13 -11.50 -2.17
CA ASP A 23 -10.59 -11.58 -3.56
C ASP A 23 -9.89 -10.53 -4.44
N MET A 24 -9.08 -10.98 -5.40
CA MET A 24 -8.34 -10.12 -6.33
C MET A 24 -9.25 -9.37 -7.31
N HIS A 25 -10.46 -9.87 -7.61
CA HIS A 25 -11.38 -9.19 -8.53
C HIS A 25 -11.79 -7.80 -8.01
N ASN A 26 -11.73 -7.58 -6.69
CA ASN A 26 -11.95 -6.25 -6.11
C ASN A 26 -11.01 -5.21 -6.72
N ALA A 27 -9.73 -5.55 -6.92
CA ALA A 27 -8.78 -4.61 -7.51
C ALA A 27 -9.17 -4.23 -8.95
N GLU A 28 -9.68 -5.18 -9.72
CA GLU A 28 -10.14 -4.92 -11.09
C GLU A 28 -11.36 -4.02 -11.10
N ILE A 29 -12.36 -4.35 -10.29
CA ILE A 29 -13.60 -3.57 -10.14
C ILE A 29 -13.27 -2.13 -9.74
N LEU A 30 -12.43 -1.95 -8.73
CA LEU A 30 -12.06 -0.61 -8.23
C LEU A 30 -11.37 0.24 -9.28
N GLY A 31 -10.51 -0.36 -10.11
CA GLY A 31 -9.86 0.34 -11.22
C GLY A 31 -10.85 0.81 -12.30
N HIS A 32 -11.91 0.04 -12.57
CA HIS A 32 -12.96 0.44 -13.50
C HIS A 32 -13.97 1.44 -12.90
N CYS A 33 -14.17 1.43 -11.58
CA CYS A 33 -15.05 2.37 -10.88
C CYS A 33 -14.47 3.80 -10.76
N GLY A 34 -13.20 4.00 -11.11
CA GLY A 34 -12.58 5.33 -11.11
C GLY A 34 -12.07 5.80 -9.74
N TYR A 35 -11.82 4.88 -8.80
CA TYR A 35 -11.12 5.20 -7.56
C TYR A 35 -9.69 5.66 -7.83
N ASP A 36 -9.18 6.56 -6.99
CA ASP A 36 -7.81 7.05 -7.08
C ASP A 36 -6.83 6.11 -6.37
N TYR A 37 -7.28 5.45 -5.31
CA TYR A 37 -6.48 4.48 -4.55
C TYR A 37 -7.32 3.43 -3.84
N PHE A 38 -6.67 2.33 -3.45
CA PHE A 38 -7.17 1.47 -2.39
C PHE A 38 -6.04 1.05 -1.46
N TRP A 39 -6.39 0.55 -0.27
CA TRP A 39 -5.43 -0.17 0.56
C TRP A 39 -5.87 -1.60 0.87
N ILE A 40 -4.89 -2.49 0.94
CA ILE A 40 -5.05 -3.88 1.37
C ILE A 40 -4.84 -3.92 2.87
N ASP A 41 -5.82 -4.41 3.61
CA ASP A 41 -5.76 -4.42 5.07
C ASP A 41 -5.24 -5.75 5.61
N MET A 42 -3.96 -5.81 6.01
CA MET A 42 -3.41 -6.99 6.69
C MET A 42 -3.51 -6.91 8.22
N GLU A 43 -3.99 -5.80 8.79
CA GLU A 43 -4.02 -5.61 10.25
C GLU A 43 -5.25 -6.25 10.89
N HIS A 44 -6.39 -6.20 10.20
CA HIS A 44 -7.67 -6.66 10.77
C HIS A 44 -8.32 -7.80 9.98
N THR A 45 -7.55 -8.46 9.11
CA THR A 45 -8.10 -9.47 8.19
C THR A 45 -7.21 -10.71 8.16
N GLN A 46 -7.61 -11.70 7.36
CA GLN A 46 -6.86 -12.93 7.13
C GLN A 46 -5.99 -12.87 5.87
N ILE A 47 -5.86 -11.69 5.24
CA ILE A 47 -5.10 -11.52 3.99
C ILE A 47 -3.62 -11.85 4.23
N THR A 48 -3.12 -12.80 3.45
CA THR A 48 -1.74 -13.26 3.48
C THR A 48 -0.87 -12.49 2.47
N LYS A 49 0.45 -12.71 2.55
CA LYS A 49 1.41 -12.19 1.56
C LYS A 49 1.13 -12.69 0.14
N HIS A 50 0.61 -13.90 -0.01
CA HIS A 50 0.22 -14.45 -1.31
C HIS A 50 -0.95 -13.66 -1.90
N ASP A 51 -1.98 -13.43 -1.09
CA ASP A 51 -3.17 -12.67 -1.50
C ASP A 51 -2.81 -11.23 -1.88
N VAL A 52 -1.88 -10.59 -1.14
CA VAL A 52 -1.35 -9.26 -1.50
C VAL A 52 -0.72 -9.28 -2.89
N CYS A 53 0.09 -10.28 -3.23
CA CYS A 53 0.67 -10.41 -4.57
C CYS A 53 -0.42 -10.48 -5.65
N ASP A 54 -1.43 -11.32 -5.45
CA ASP A 54 -2.52 -11.52 -6.42
C ASP A 54 -3.35 -10.25 -6.61
N ILE A 55 -3.72 -9.57 -5.52
CA ILE A 55 -4.46 -8.30 -5.55
C ILE A 55 -3.64 -7.22 -6.25
N LEU A 56 -2.33 -7.11 -5.96
CA LEU A 56 -1.46 -6.13 -6.61
C LEU A 56 -1.25 -6.44 -8.10
N LEU A 57 -1.20 -7.72 -8.48
CA LEU A 57 -1.12 -8.14 -9.87
C LEU A 57 -2.39 -7.75 -10.64
N ALA A 58 -3.57 -8.03 -10.06
CA ALA A 58 -4.86 -7.64 -10.62
C ALA A 58 -4.98 -6.10 -10.77
N ALA A 59 -4.55 -5.34 -9.76
CA ALA A 59 -4.54 -3.88 -9.83
C ALA A 59 -3.68 -3.35 -11.00
N ARG A 60 -2.51 -3.96 -11.23
CA ARG A 60 -1.63 -3.60 -12.36
C ARG A 60 -2.26 -3.87 -13.72
N ALA A 61 -3.10 -4.90 -13.83
CA ALA A 61 -3.77 -5.24 -15.08
C ALA A 61 -4.77 -4.16 -15.51
N VAL A 62 -5.38 -3.42 -14.57
CA VAL A 62 -6.33 -2.33 -14.88
C VAL A 62 -5.63 -1.00 -15.18
N GLY A 63 -4.36 -0.86 -14.82
CA GLY A 63 -3.50 0.23 -15.26
C GLY A 63 -2.87 1.03 -14.12
N PRO A 64 -1.89 1.90 -14.43
CA PRO A 64 -1.07 2.58 -13.44
C PRO A 64 -1.79 3.71 -12.69
N GLN A 65 -3.06 3.98 -13.00
CA GLN A 65 -3.78 5.11 -12.41
C GLN A 65 -4.27 4.84 -10.98
N LEU A 66 -4.42 3.57 -10.60
CA LEU A 66 -4.92 3.15 -9.29
C LEU A 66 -3.75 2.97 -8.32
N ALA A 67 -3.62 3.87 -7.33
CA ALA A 67 -2.61 3.72 -6.29
C ALA A 67 -2.98 2.58 -5.33
N THR A 68 -1.97 1.78 -4.97
CA THR A 68 -2.14 0.60 -4.13
C THR A 68 -1.33 0.72 -2.86
N PHE A 69 -2.00 0.74 -1.72
CA PHE A 69 -1.33 0.78 -0.42
C PHE A 69 -1.51 -0.56 0.30
N VAL A 70 -0.57 -0.90 1.18
CA VAL A 70 -0.73 -2.08 2.06
C VAL A 70 -0.61 -1.62 3.50
N ARG A 71 -1.64 -1.87 4.30
CA ARG A 71 -1.57 -1.70 5.75
C ARG A 71 -0.96 -2.96 6.35
N VAL A 72 0.25 -2.82 6.88
CA VAL A 72 0.95 -3.93 7.53
C VAL A 72 0.33 -4.22 8.90
N PRO A 73 0.44 -5.45 9.43
CA PRO A 73 -0.16 -5.79 10.72
C PRO A 73 0.49 -5.06 11.91
N ILE A 74 1.76 -4.73 11.78
CA ILE A 74 2.58 -4.10 12.81
C ILE A 74 3.77 -3.38 12.17
N LEU A 75 4.33 -2.40 12.87
CA LEU A 75 5.63 -1.81 12.56
C LEU A 75 6.77 -2.82 12.85
N ASP A 76 7.03 -3.70 11.89
CA ASP A 76 8.16 -4.65 11.92
C ASP A 76 8.89 -4.61 10.56
N PRO A 77 10.16 -4.15 10.50
CA PRO A 77 10.96 -4.12 9.28
C PRO A 77 10.99 -5.46 8.52
N ALA A 78 10.98 -6.59 9.23
CA ALA A 78 11.01 -7.93 8.63
C ALA A 78 9.71 -8.29 7.89
N GLN A 79 8.57 -7.72 8.31
CA GLN A 79 7.29 -7.87 7.63
C GLN A 79 7.12 -6.85 6.50
N VAL A 80 7.63 -5.64 6.68
CA VAL A 80 7.52 -4.54 5.71
C VAL A 80 8.31 -4.82 4.44
N LYS A 81 9.55 -5.32 4.57
CA LYS A 81 10.41 -5.62 3.43
C LYS A 81 9.73 -6.48 2.35
N PRO A 82 9.24 -7.70 2.63
CA PRO A 82 8.65 -8.54 1.60
C PRO A 82 7.43 -7.89 0.95
N ILE A 83 6.65 -7.10 1.70
CA ILE A 83 5.51 -6.35 1.14
C ILE A 83 5.99 -5.27 0.17
N LEU A 84 7.06 -4.54 0.51
CA LEU A 84 7.65 -3.56 -0.41
C LEU A 84 8.22 -4.19 -1.68
N GLU A 85 8.77 -5.42 -1.59
CA GLU A 85 9.24 -6.17 -2.77
C GLU A 85 8.08 -6.59 -3.70
N MET A 86 6.87 -6.73 -3.17
CA MET A 86 5.67 -6.97 -4.00
C MET A 86 5.26 -5.75 -4.82
N GLY A 87 5.87 -4.59 -4.57
CA GLY A 87 5.71 -3.35 -5.33
C GLY A 87 4.36 -2.63 -5.19
N PRO A 88 3.82 -2.42 -3.97
CA PRO A 88 2.74 -1.47 -3.77
C PRO A 88 3.23 -0.03 -4.00
N THR A 89 2.29 0.91 -4.13
CA THR A 89 2.58 2.35 -4.15
C THR A 89 3.15 2.84 -2.82
N GLY A 90 2.68 2.28 -1.70
CA GLY A 90 3.16 2.65 -0.37
C GLY A 90 2.68 1.72 0.74
N ILE A 91 3.15 1.98 1.96
CA ILE A 91 2.82 1.23 3.17
C ILE A 91 2.06 2.13 4.13
N ILE A 92 1.04 1.59 4.77
CA ILE A 92 0.33 2.21 5.89
C ILE A 92 0.78 1.47 7.16
N PHE A 93 1.35 2.21 8.10
CA PHE A 93 1.77 1.65 9.39
C PHE A 93 0.70 1.90 10.45
N PRO A 94 0.26 0.87 11.18
CA PRO A 94 -0.65 1.05 12.29
C PRO A 94 0.09 1.55 13.54
N MET A 95 -0.67 2.10 14.49
CA MET A 95 -0.21 2.36 15.87
C MET A 95 1.11 3.16 15.98
N ILE A 96 1.25 4.22 15.17
CA ILE A 96 2.37 5.16 15.28
C ILE A 96 2.04 6.20 16.34
N PHE A 97 2.75 6.19 17.47
CA PHE A 97 2.47 7.07 18.61
C PHE A 97 3.64 7.99 18.97
N THR A 98 4.85 7.65 18.55
CA THR A 98 6.07 8.36 18.90
C THR A 98 6.86 8.80 17.67
N LYS A 99 7.82 9.71 17.88
CA LYS A 99 8.76 10.13 16.82
C LYS A 99 9.64 8.97 16.38
N GLU A 100 10.02 8.14 17.34
CA GLU A 100 10.83 6.94 17.14
C GLU A 100 10.10 5.92 16.26
N ASP A 101 8.78 5.76 16.44
CA ASP A 101 7.95 4.91 15.56
C ASP A 101 7.97 5.44 14.11
N VAL A 102 7.84 6.75 13.93
CA VAL A 102 7.90 7.39 12.61
C VAL A 102 9.27 7.18 11.96
N GLU A 103 10.35 7.37 12.72
CA GLU A 103 11.72 7.18 12.23
C GLU A 103 11.95 5.72 11.81
N LEU A 104 11.51 4.76 12.63
CA LEU A 104 11.60 3.33 12.30
C LEU A 104 10.77 2.98 11.06
N ALA A 105 9.56 3.52 10.92
CA ALA A 105 8.72 3.32 9.73
C ALA A 105 9.41 3.82 8.46
N ILE A 106 9.98 5.03 8.48
CA ILE A 106 10.72 5.61 7.36
C ILE A 106 11.95 4.77 7.02
N GLN A 107 12.75 4.39 8.02
CA GLN A 107 13.95 3.59 7.83
C GLN A 107 13.62 2.21 7.24
N SER A 108 12.50 1.61 7.64
CA SER A 108 12.04 0.30 7.12
C SER A 108 11.70 0.35 5.62
N CYS A 109 11.36 1.52 5.08
CA CYS A 109 11.00 1.69 3.68
C CYS A 109 12.19 2.00 2.74
N CYS A 110 13.32 2.46 3.29
CA CYS A 110 14.43 2.97 2.50
C CYS A 110 15.66 2.06 2.57
N TYR A 111 16.35 1.88 1.43
CA TYR A 111 17.64 1.18 1.39
C TYR A 111 18.75 2.00 2.09
N PRO A 112 19.82 1.34 2.56
CA PRO A 112 21.03 2.03 3.02
C PRO A 112 21.57 3.01 1.97
N PRO A 113 22.12 4.17 2.38
CA PRO A 113 22.34 4.64 3.75
C PRO A 113 21.14 5.37 4.37
N LYS A 114 20.01 5.51 3.65
CA LYS A 114 18.85 6.30 4.09
C LYS A 114 17.90 5.53 5.01
N GLY A 115 18.07 4.22 5.11
CA GLY A 115 17.29 3.35 5.98
C GLY A 115 17.94 1.98 6.11
N ILE A 116 17.14 1.01 6.53
CA ILE A 116 17.57 -0.34 6.92
C ILE A 116 16.90 -1.44 6.08
N ARG A 117 16.23 -1.09 4.98
CA ARG A 117 15.61 -2.08 4.08
C ARG A 117 16.68 -2.96 3.42
N GLY A 118 16.62 -4.28 3.66
CA GLY A 118 17.51 -5.30 3.09
C GLY A 118 17.07 -6.71 3.43
#